data_AF-A0A7C4FVU7-F1
#
_entry.id   AF-A0A7C4FVU7-F1
#
_cell.length_a   1.000
_cell.length_b   1.000
_cell.length_c   1.000
_cell.angle_alpha   90.00
_cell.angle_beta   90.00
_cell.angle_gamma   90.00
#
_symmetry.space_group_name_H-M   'P 1'
#
loop_
_entity.id
_entity.type
_entity.pdbx_description
1 polymer ?
#
loop_
_entity_poly.entity_id
_entity_poly.type
_entity_poly.pdbx_seq_one_letter_code
_entity_poly.pdbx_strand_id
1 'polypeptide(L)'
;MKKLLRISALMTAALMIFIMIGCGGDDEEKDTTPPELKSASPASGATLPANATITLTFSEKMGSVTVSPGTATLGADGKTATIAPAGEWPAGALTISVNGSDVAGNAMTAASLSYTVTAADKDAPKIDDAACDPKNGATGVDPAKVSEIKIVFNEPMAAAKLDAAGDLEG
;
A
#
# COMPACT_ATOMS: atom_id res chain seq x y z
N MET A 1 63.32 -25.03 33.70
CA MET A 1 62.92 -24.31 32.48
C MET A 1 64.11 -24.28 31.52
N LYS A 2 64.25 -25.29 30.66
CA LYS A 2 65.34 -25.40 29.69
C LYS A 2 64.73 -25.83 28.36
N LYS A 3 64.74 -24.96 27.37
CA LYS A 3 64.53 -25.36 25.97
C LYS A 3 65.59 -24.68 25.11
N LEU A 4 66.72 -25.38 25.01
CA LEU A 4 67.65 -25.31 23.89
C LEU A 4 66.92 -25.83 22.64
N LEU A 5 67.05 -25.16 21.51
CA LEU A 5 68.09 -25.43 20.49
C LEU A 5 67.62 -24.87 19.13
N ARG A 6 68.48 -24.06 18.52
CA ARG A 6 68.35 -23.51 17.17
C ARG A 6 68.74 -24.57 16.14
N ILE A 7 67.98 -24.70 15.06
CA ILE A 7 68.42 -25.41 13.84
C ILE A 7 68.25 -24.45 12.66
N SER A 8 69.32 -24.29 11.90
CA SER A 8 69.46 -23.40 10.75
C SER A 8 69.80 -24.23 9.51
N ALA A 9 69.36 -23.71 8.35
CA ALA A 9 69.81 -23.97 6.98
C ALA A 9 69.37 -25.28 6.28
N LEU A 10 68.74 -25.16 5.09
CA LEU A 10 69.33 -25.60 3.81
C LEU A 10 68.56 -25.05 2.58
N MET A 11 69.30 -24.46 1.63
CA MET A 11 68.89 -24.01 0.28
C MET A 11 68.44 -25.17 -0.62
N THR A 12 67.51 -24.97 -1.57
CA THR A 12 67.77 -24.93 -3.04
C THR A 12 66.48 -24.87 -3.88
N ALA A 13 66.62 -24.29 -5.08
CA ALA A 13 65.59 -23.77 -5.97
C ALA A 13 65.07 -24.78 -7.02
N ALA A 14 63.83 -24.56 -7.50
CA ALA A 14 63.34 -24.93 -8.84
C ALA A 14 62.11 -24.04 -9.14
N LEU A 15 62.22 -23.06 -10.03
CA LEU A 15 61.92 -23.13 -11.47
C LEU A 15 60.43 -22.84 -11.76
N MET A 16 60.20 -21.74 -12.49
CA MET A 16 58.90 -21.22 -12.92
C MET A 16 57.97 -22.28 -13.50
N ILE A 17 56.74 -22.32 -13.00
CA ILE A 17 55.57 -22.78 -13.75
C ILE A 17 54.51 -21.68 -13.65
N PHE A 18 54.55 -20.76 -14.63
CA PHE A 18 53.36 -20.04 -15.06
C PHE A 18 52.52 -21.02 -15.87
N ILE A 19 51.51 -21.63 -15.24
CA ILE A 19 50.37 -22.17 -15.97
C ILE A 19 49.19 -21.29 -15.58
N MET A 20 48.83 -20.45 -16.54
CA MET A 20 47.54 -19.78 -16.63
C MET A 20 46.43 -20.82 -16.51
N ILE A 21 46.00 -21.11 -15.28
CA ILE A 21 44.66 -21.65 -15.06
C ILE A 21 43.75 -20.42 -15.14
N GLY A 22 43.44 -20.04 -16.37
CA GLY A 22 42.21 -19.32 -16.66
C GLY A 22 41.07 -20.28 -16.32
N CYS A 23 40.72 -20.36 -15.03
CA CYS A 23 39.40 -20.79 -14.64
C CYS A 23 38.49 -19.65 -15.06
N GLY A 24 37.86 -19.78 -16.23
CA GLY A 24 36.74 -18.94 -16.61
C GLY A 24 35.61 -19.18 -15.62
N GLY A 25 35.65 -18.45 -14.51
CA GLY A 25 34.46 -18.15 -13.74
C GLY A 25 33.91 -16.87 -14.32
N ASP A 26 32.73 -16.93 -14.92
CA ASP A 26 31.89 -15.75 -15.08
C ASP A 26 31.64 -15.24 -13.65
N ASP A 27 32.52 -14.36 -13.14
CA ASP A 27 32.31 -13.59 -11.93
C ASP A 27 31.23 -12.54 -12.25
N GLU A 28 30.01 -13.00 -12.45
CA GLU A 28 28.80 -12.17 -12.38
C GLU A 28 28.84 -11.53 -10.98
N GLU A 29 29.09 -10.22 -10.93
CA GLU A 29 29.06 -9.48 -9.66
C GLU A 29 27.68 -9.67 -9.04
N LYS A 30 27.62 -10.50 -8.00
CA LYS A 30 26.40 -10.73 -7.25
C LYS A 30 25.99 -9.41 -6.63
N ASP A 31 24.75 -8.99 -6.90
CA ASP A 31 24.17 -7.81 -6.27
C ASP A 31 24.10 -7.99 -4.75
N THR A 32 24.72 -7.06 -4.02
CA THR A 32 24.72 -6.99 -2.55
C THR A 32 24.05 -5.73 -2.01
N THR A 33 23.42 -4.93 -2.86
CA THR A 33 22.84 -3.65 -2.46
C THR A 33 21.43 -3.89 -1.89
N PRO A 34 21.15 -3.49 -0.64
CA PRO A 34 19.79 -3.62 -0.12
C PRO A 34 18.82 -2.62 -0.75
N PRO A 35 17.55 -3.03 -0.97
CA PRO A 35 16.52 -2.11 -1.41
C PRO A 35 16.16 -1.08 -0.33
N GLU A 36 15.74 0.11 -0.77
CA GLU A 36 15.25 1.19 0.06
C GLU A 36 13.82 1.57 -0.31
N LEU A 37 12.99 1.91 0.68
CA LEU A 37 11.71 2.57 0.44
C LEU A 37 11.97 4.05 0.09
N LYS A 38 11.69 4.45 -1.16
CA LYS A 38 11.88 5.83 -1.63
C LYS A 38 10.68 6.73 -1.32
N SER A 39 9.47 6.22 -1.48
CA SER A 39 8.25 6.99 -1.24
C SER A 39 7.03 6.14 -0.94
N ALA A 40 6.06 6.75 -0.26
CA ALA A 40 4.71 6.22 -0.10
C ALA A 40 3.70 7.30 -0.56
N SER A 41 2.61 6.87 -1.19
CA SER A 41 1.50 7.71 -1.62
C SER A 41 0.17 7.07 -1.24
N PRO A 42 -0.63 7.66 -0.33
CA PRO A 42 -0.36 8.91 0.39
C PRO A 42 0.89 8.84 1.28
N ALA A 43 1.53 10.01 1.47
CA ALA A 43 2.74 10.12 2.28
C ALA A 43 2.48 9.82 3.76
N SER A 44 3.51 9.32 4.46
CA SER A 44 3.45 9.14 5.92
C SER A 44 3.07 10.46 6.59
N GLY A 45 2.13 10.41 7.54
CA GLY A 45 1.50 11.54 8.21
C GLY A 45 0.16 11.96 7.61
N ALA A 46 -0.25 11.39 6.47
CA ALA A 46 -1.52 11.73 5.83
C ALA A 46 -2.74 11.20 6.58
N THR A 47 -3.89 11.82 6.30
CA THR A 47 -5.21 11.33 6.68
C THR A 47 -5.76 10.42 5.58
N LEU A 48 -6.30 9.25 5.96
CA LEU A 48 -6.81 8.23 5.04
C LEU A 48 -8.29 7.94 5.30
N PRO A 49 -9.11 7.71 4.26
CA PRO A 49 -10.38 7.01 4.45
C PRO A 49 -10.15 5.54 4.86
N ALA A 50 -11.16 4.92 5.48
CA ALA A 50 -11.06 3.56 6.01
C ALA A 50 -10.72 2.48 4.96
N ASN A 51 -11.01 2.72 3.68
CA ASN A 51 -10.71 1.81 2.57
C ASN A 51 -9.51 2.27 1.71
N ALA A 52 -8.70 3.21 2.20
CA ALA A 52 -7.58 3.74 1.44
C ALA A 52 -6.54 2.68 1.10
N THR A 53 -6.01 2.75 -0.13
CA THR A 53 -4.81 2.03 -0.55
C THR A 53 -3.58 2.94 -0.49
N ILE A 54 -2.41 2.37 -0.20
CA ILE A 54 -1.14 3.09 -0.16
C ILE A 54 -0.20 2.48 -1.20
N THR A 55 0.37 3.29 -2.08
CA THR A 55 1.37 2.86 -3.06
C THR A 55 2.77 3.17 -2.57
N LEU A 56 3.64 2.16 -2.53
CA LEU A 56 5.05 2.26 -2.21
C LEU A 56 5.89 2.30 -3.49
N THR A 57 7.04 2.96 -3.43
CA THR A 57 8.05 2.91 -4.49
C THR A 57 9.42 2.62 -3.86
N PHE A 58 10.12 1.63 -4.41
CA PHE A 58 11.41 1.17 -3.93
C PHE A 58 12.56 1.62 -4.85
N SER A 59 13.80 1.61 -4.34
CA SER A 59 15.01 1.92 -5.12
C SER A 59 15.21 0.97 -6.30
N GLU A 60 14.82 -0.29 -6.12
CA GLU A 60 15.10 -1.39 -7.02
C GLU A 60 13.95 -2.40 -7.09
N LYS A 61 14.14 -3.47 -7.87
CA LYS A 61 13.11 -4.50 -8.00
C LYS A 61 13.07 -5.35 -6.74
N MET A 62 11.91 -5.44 -6.13
CA MET A 62 11.63 -6.28 -4.99
C MET A 62 11.39 -7.73 -5.45
N GLY A 63 11.94 -8.69 -4.73
CA GLY A 63 11.55 -10.10 -4.82
C GLY A 63 10.40 -10.42 -3.87
N SER A 64 10.31 -9.72 -2.74
CA SER A 64 9.20 -9.85 -1.79
C SER A 64 8.94 -8.54 -1.05
N VAL A 65 7.67 -8.30 -0.71
CA VAL A 65 7.24 -7.19 0.14
C VAL A 65 6.22 -7.73 1.14
N THR A 66 6.41 -7.41 2.41
CA THR A 66 5.49 -7.77 3.50
C THR A 66 5.16 -6.54 4.32
N VAL A 67 3.93 -6.48 4.82
CA VAL A 67 3.45 -5.37 5.64
C VAL A 67 2.62 -5.85 6.80
N SER A 68 2.58 -5.06 7.87
CA SER A 68 1.67 -5.31 8.99
C SER A 68 1.27 -4.00 9.66
N PRO A 69 -0.04 -3.73 9.83
CA PRO A 69 -1.18 -4.50 9.35
C PRO A 69 -1.40 -4.36 7.83
N GLY A 70 -2.28 -5.19 7.27
CA GLY A 70 -2.70 -5.14 5.87
C GLY A 70 -2.06 -6.20 4.98
N THR A 71 -2.24 -6.02 3.67
CA THR A 71 -1.66 -6.87 2.64
C THR A 71 -0.93 -6.01 1.61
N ALA A 72 0.22 -6.46 1.14
CA ALA A 72 0.97 -5.80 0.08
C ALA A 72 0.94 -6.65 -1.18
N THR A 73 0.66 -6.01 -2.32
CA THR A 73 0.71 -6.64 -3.64
C THR A 73 1.78 -5.94 -4.46
N LEU A 74 2.78 -6.68 -4.93
CA LEU A 74 3.84 -6.14 -5.78
C LEU A 74 3.29 -5.85 -7.18
N GLY A 75 3.63 -4.69 -7.73
CA GLY A 75 3.30 -4.29 -9.10
C GLY A 75 4.14 -5.06 -10.12
N ALA A 76 3.66 -5.10 -11.36
CA ALA A 76 4.33 -5.80 -12.46
C ALA A 76 5.70 -5.20 -12.81
N ASP A 77 5.96 -3.94 -12.44
CA ASP A 77 7.26 -3.29 -12.60
C ASP A 77 8.33 -3.82 -11.61
N GLY A 78 7.89 -4.56 -10.58
CA GLY A 78 8.70 -5.04 -9.47
C GLY A 78 9.21 -3.95 -8.53
N LYS A 79 8.97 -2.67 -8.79
CA LYS A 79 9.48 -1.52 -8.03
C LYS A 79 8.42 -0.81 -7.21
N THR A 80 7.15 -1.10 -7.47
CA THR A 80 6.01 -0.55 -6.74
C THR A 80 5.25 -1.64 -6.02
N ALA A 81 4.67 -1.32 -4.86
CA ALA A 81 3.74 -2.22 -4.16
C ALA A 81 2.52 -1.45 -3.65
N THR A 82 1.35 -2.06 -3.72
CA THR A 82 0.12 -1.48 -3.18
C THR A 82 -0.25 -2.19 -1.88
N ILE A 83 -0.44 -1.41 -0.82
CA ILE A 83 -0.96 -1.85 0.47
C ILE A 83 -2.47 -1.61 0.50
N ALA A 84 -3.22 -2.61 0.93
CA ALA A 84 -4.65 -2.53 1.18
C ALA A 84 -5.02 -3.14 2.55
N PRO A 85 -6.07 -2.64 3.23
CA PRO A 85 -6.64 -3.31 4.39
C PRO A 85 -7.24 -4.65 3.99
N ALA A 86 -7.27 -5.62 4.91
CA ALA A 86 -8.01 -6.88 4.69
C ALA A 86 -9.54 -6.67 4.67
N GLY A 87 -10.02 -5.53 5.19
CA GLY A 87 -11.41 -5.08 5.13
C GLY A 87 -11.46 -3.56 5.19
N GLU A 88 -11.39 -3.01 6.41
CA GLU A 88 -11.28 -1.57 6.65
C GLU A 88 -10.13 -1.31 7.63
N TRP A 89 -9.44 -0.17 7.45
CA TRP A 89 -8.57 0.36 8.47
C TRP A 89 -9.39 0.83 9.68
N PRO A 90 -8.97 0.51 10.91
CA PRO A 90 -9.59 1.07 12.10
C PRO A 90 -9.45 2.59 12.12
N ALA A 91 -10.49 3.30 12.54
CA ALA A 91 -10.44 4.75 12.71
C ALA A 91 -9.41 5.14 13.78
N GLY A 92 -8.75 6.28 13.57
CA GLY A 92 -7.69 6.79 14.46
C GLY A 92 -6.29 6.52 13.95
N ALA A 93 -5.33 6.36 14.86
CA ALA A 93 -3.92 6.19 14.49
C ALA A 93 -3.67 4.82 13.84
N LEU A 94 -3.00 4.82 12.70
CA LEU A 94 -2.59 3.62 11.96
C LEU A 94 -1.08 3.66 11.74
N THR A 95 -0.37 2.63 12.18
CA THR A 95 1.07 2.44 11.89
C THR A 95 1.24 1.17 11.09
N ILE A 96 1.93 1.26 9.95
CA ILE A 96 2.23 0.13 9.07
C ILE A 96 3.73 -0.08 9.03
N SER A 97 4.18 -1.28 9.42
CA SER A 97 5.54 -1.74 9.21
C SER A 97 5.67 -2.29 7.79
N VAL A 98 6.75 -1.93 7.09
CA VAL A 98 7.09 -2.40 5.75
C VAL A 98 8.44 -3.11 5.79
N ASN A 99 8.47 -4.33 5.26
CA ASN A 99 9.66 -5.15 5.16
C ASN A 99 9.71 -5.86 3.80
N GLY A 100 10.87 -6.41 3.43
CA GLY A 100 11.04 -7.05 2.14
C GLY A 100 12.48 -7.30 1.75
N SER A 101 12.64 -7.88 0.57
CA SER A 101 13.94 -8.16 -0.04
C SER A 101 13.87 -7.90 -1.54
N ASP A 102 15.02 -7.59 -2.15
CA ASP A 102 15.13 -7.50 -3.60
C ASP A 102 15.09 -8.89 -4.26
N VAL A 103 15.26 -8.92 -5.59
CA VAL A 103 15.30 -10.16 -6.38
C VAL A 103 16.58 -10.97 -6.12
N ALA A 104 17.67 -10.33 -5.70
CA ALA A 104 18.95 -10.96 -5.35
C ALA A 104 18.96 -11.53 -3.91
N GLY A 105 17.93 -11.23 -3.12
CA GLY A 105 17.76 -11.66 -1.73
C GLY A 105 18.36 -10.70 -0.70
N ASN A 106 18.77 -9.49 -1.06
CA ASN A 106 19.22 -8.51 -0.07
C ASN A 106 18.01 -7.93 0.65
N ALA A 107 18.04 -7.95 1.98
CA ALA A 107 16.92 -7.51 2.82
C ALA A 107 16.97 -5.99 3.04
N MET A 108 15.83 -5.30 2.90
CA MET A 108 15.74 -3.88 3.25
C MET A 108 15.87 -3.67 4.77
N THR A 109 16.23 -2.46 5.16
CA THR A 109 15.93 -1.98 6.52
C THR A 109 14.43 -1.74 6.64
N ALA A 110 13.78 -2.26 7.68
CA ALA A 110 12.36 -2.09 7.91
C ALA A 110 11.98 -0.60 7.97
N ALA A 111 10.88 -0.23 7.29
CA ALA A 111 10.33 1.12 7.33
C ALA A 111 9.01 1.14 8.12
N SER A 112 8.67 2.30 8.68
CA SER A 112 7.41 2.52 9.40
C SER A 112 6.68 3.71 8.81
N LEU A 113 5.41 3.53 8.47
CA LEU A 113 4.52 4.56 7.95
C LEU A 113 3.41 4.83 8.97
N SER A 114 3.10 6.09 9.22
CA SER A 114 2.06 6.49 10.17
C SER A 114 0.97 7.26 9.46
N TYR A 115 -0.29 7.04 9.84
CA TYR A 115 -1.46 7.67 9.24
C TYR A 115 -2.52 7.96 10.31
N THR A 116 -3.46 8.85 9.96
CA THR A 116 -4.71 9.02 10.72
C THR A 116 -5.88 8.57 9.84
N VAL A 117 -6.71 7.66 10.31
CA VAL A 117 -7.82 7.11 9.55
C VAL A 117 -9.12 7.77 10.00
N THR A 118 -9.89 8.31 9.06
CA THR A 118 -11.25 8.78 9.33
C THR A 118 -12.21 7.60 9.38
N ALA A 119 -13.20 7.66 10.28
CA ALA A 119 -14.24 6.64 10.35
C ALA A 119 -14.95 6.50 9.00
N ALA A 120 -15.24 5.25 8.63
CA ALA A 120 -16.10 4.98 7.49
C ALA A 120 -17.50 5.56 7.75
N ASP A 121 -18.07 6.21 6.75
CA ASP A 121 -19.48 6.54 6.76
C ASP A 121 -20.29 5.25 6.61
N LYS A 122 -21.18 5.01 7.57
CA LYS A 122 -22.08 3.84 7.58
C LYS A 122 -23.54 4.26 7.74
N ASP A 123 -23.81 5.56 7.73
CA ASP A 123 -25.18 6.06 7.74
C ASP A 123 -25.78 5.86 6.34
N ALA A 124 -27.04 5.45 6.29
CA ALA A 124 -27.78 5.36 5.04
C ALA A 124 -28.35 6.74 4.68
N PRO A 125 -28.44 7.08 3.37
CA PRO A 125 -29.07 8.32 2.95
C PRO A 125 -30.51 8.40 3.44
N LYS A 126 -30.90 9.58 3.90
CA LYS A 126 -32.26 9.88 4.37
C LYS A 126 -32.83 11.03 3.56
N ILE A 127 -34.14 11.03 3.41
CA ILE A 127 -34.86 12.19 2.88
C ILE A 127 -34.79 13.31 3.92
N ASP A 128 -34.43 14.51 3.46
CA ASP A 128 -34.58 15.75 4.19
C ASP A 128 -35.96 16.35 3.92
N ASP A 129 -36.94 15.95 4.74
CA ASP A 129 -38.34 16.37 4.62
C ASP A 129 -38.51 17.90 4.64
N ALA A 130 -37.62 18.63 5.33
CA ALA A 130 -37.70 20.08 5.45
C ALA A 130 -37.32 20.80 4.13
N ALA A 131 -36.49 20.15 3.32
CA ALA A 131 -36.01 20.66 2.04
C ALA A 131 -36.80 20.14 0.83
N CYS A 132 -37.72 19.19 1.05
CA CYS A 132 -38.65 18.70 0.04
C CYS A 132 -39.76 19.71 -0.28
N ASP A 133 -40.24 19.67 -1.52
CA ASP A 133 -41.35 20.51 -1.99
C ASP A 133 -42.23 19.75 -3.00
N PRO A 134 -43.55 19.63 -2.79
CA PRO A 134 -44.30 19.99 -1.57
C PRO A 134 -43.79 19.24 -0.33
N LYS A 135 -43.91 19.88 0.84
CA LYS A 135 -43.54 19.24 2.11
C LYS A 135 -44.37 17.98 2.35
N ASN A 136 -43.74 16.97 2.96
CA ASN A 136 -44.45 15.76 3.38
C ASN A 136 -45.66 16.12 4.27
N GLY A 137 -46.83 15.61 3.92
CA GLY A 137 -48.10 15.93 4.62
C GLY A 137 -48.70 17.30 4.31
N ALA A 138 -48.21 18.04 3.30
CA ALA A 138 -48.83 19.29 2.89
C ALA A 138 -50.28 19.06 2.41
N THR A 139 -51.22 19.84 2.94
CA THR A 139 -52.62 19.85 2.51
C THR A 139 -52.92 21.12 1.72
N GLY A 140 -53.94 21.08 0.86
CA GLY A 140 -54.32 22.23 0.03
C GLY A 140 -53.28 22.63 -1.02
N VAL A 141 -52.40 21.70 -1.40
CA VAL A 141 -51.44 21.89 -2.49
C VAL A 141 -52.22 22.00 -3.80
N ASP A 142 -52.08 23.14 -4.48
CA ASP A 142 -52.70 23.43 -5.78
C ASP A 142 -51.92 22.71 -6.90
N PRO A 143 -52.49 21.66 -7.54
CA PRO A 143 -51.76 20.87 -8.53
C PRO A 143 -51.32 21.69 -9.74
N ALA A 144 -52.02 22.77 -10.09
CA ALA A 144 -51.66 23.63 -11.21
C ALA A 144 -50.39 24.46 -10.95
N LYS A 145 -49.94 24.54 -9.69
CA LYS A 145 -48.73 25.28 -9.27
C LYS A 145 -47.54 24.37 -8.96
N VAL A 146 -47.73 23.06 -8.96
CA VAL A 146 -46.66 22.08 -8.73
C VAL A 146 -46.09 21.67 -10.09
N SER A 147 -44.95 22.24 -10.47
CA SER A 147 -44.25 21.88 -11.71
C SER A 147 -43.35 20.65 -11.55
N GLU A 148 -42.91 20.35 -10.32
CA GLU A 148 -42.08 19.18 -9.99
C GLU A 148 -42.31 18.75 -8.53
N ILE A 149 -42.02 17.49 -8.23
CA ILE A 149 -41.88 17.01 -6.86
C ILE A 149 -40.38 16.96 -6.55
N LYS A 150 -39.95 17.85 -5.67
CA LYS A 150 -38.56 17.94 -5.23
C LYS A 150 -38.36 17.08 -3.99
N ILE A 151 -37.55 16.03 -4.14
CA ILE A 151 -37.05 15.21 -3.02
C ILE A 151 -35.58 15.57 -2.78
N VAL A 152 -35.25 15.91 -1.55
CA VAL A 152 -33.88 16.23 -1.14
C VAL A 152 -33.40 15.15 -0.19
N PHE A 153 -32.17 14.67 -0.39
CA PHE A 153 -31.50 13.77 0.53
C PHE A 153 -30.54 14.57 1.42
N ASN A 154 -30.37 14.12 2.67
CA ASN A 154 -29.47 14.75 3.64
C ASN A 154 -27.98 14.56 3.30
N GLU A 155 -27.67 13.73 2.30
CA GLU A 155 -26.33 13.48 1.78
C GLU A 155 -26.38 13.10 0.29
N PRO A 156 -25.24 13.18 -0.44
CA PRO A 156 -25.18 12.81 -1.84
C PRO A 156 -25.53 11.33 -2.04
N MET A 157 -26.43 11.05 -2.97
CA MET A 157 -26.68 9.67 -3.41
C MET A 157 -25.82 9.32 -4.64
N ALA A 158 -25.41 8.07 -4.74
CA ALA A 158 -25.02 7.50 -6.03
C ALA A 158 -26.21 7.62 -7.02
N ALA A 159 -25.92 7.66 -8.33
CA ALA A 159 -26.94 7.86 -9.35
C ALA A 159 -28.17 6.97 -9.12
N ALA A 160 -29.33 7.59 -8.91
CA ALA A 160 -30.55 6.88 -8.56
C ALA A 160 -31.00 5.97 -9.71
N LYS A 161 -31.30 4.71 -9.41
CA LYS A 161 -32.28 3.93 -10.19
C LYS A 161 -33.65 4.26 -9.61
N LEU A 162 -34.42 5.05 -10.35
CA LEU A 162 -35.84 5.22 -10.04
C LEU A 162 -36.60 4.03 -10.63
N ASP A 163 -36.88 3.02 -9.81
CA ASP A 163 -37.91 2.05 -10.15
C ASP A 163 -39.24 2.76 -9.92
N ALA A 164 -39.92 3.14 -11.01
CA ALA A 164 -41.22 3.79 -10.94
C ALA A 164 -42.27 2.80 -10.40
N ALA A 165 -42.29 2.58 -9.10
CA ALA A 165 -43.38 1.93 -8.39
C ALA A 165 -44.34 3.01 -7.88
N GLY A 166 -44.98 3.71 -8.81
CA GLY A 166 -46.12 4.56 -8.50
C GLY A 166 -47.38 3.73 -8.63
N ASP A 167 -47.85 3.16 -7.51
CA ASP A 167 -49.23 2.71 -7.41
C ASP A 167 -50.10 3.97 -7.26
N LEU A 168 -50.56 4.49 -8.40
CA LEU A 168 -51.54 5.56 -8.47
C LEU A 168 -52.93 4.93 -8.51
N GLU A 169 -53.36 4.33 -7.41
CA GLU A 169 -54.77 3.93 -7.26
C GLU A 169 -55.58 5.15 -6.81
N GLY A 170 -56.42 5.63 -7.73
CA GLY A 170 -57.58 6.47 -7.46
C GLY A 170 -58.87 5.68 -7.63
#